data_AF-A0A1T4ZLD6-F1
#
_entry.id   AF-A0A1T4ZLD6-F1
#
_cell.length_a   1.000
_cell.length_b   1.000
_cell.length_c   1.000
_cell.angle_alpha   90.00
_cell.angle_beta   90.00
_cell.angle_gamma   90.00
#
_symmetry.space_group_name_H-M   'P 1'
#
loop_
_entity.id
_entity.type
_entity.pdbx_description
1 polymer ?
#
loop_
_entity_poly.entity_id
_entity_poly.type
_entity_poly.pdbx_seq_one_letter_code
_entity_poly.pdbx_strand_id
1 'polypeptide(L)'
;MKRNILLDTGVLVTFINKREKLHLWTNEQWKKIEPPLYSQPEFLPAIERYNGVAFRVVRKFLQEQTTDYLDIFILSAKFGLIPAYQLIPNYDQKMDRVRSQELKPLVNVKFNEL
;
A
#
# COMPACT_ATOMS: atom_id res chain seq x y z
N MET A 1 7.26 -25.00 -2.73
CA MET A 1 6.90 -24.84 -1.30
C MET A 1 5.48 -24.29 -1.20
N LYS A 2 4.52 -25.05 -0.68
CA LYS A 2 3.17 -24.53 -0.40
C LYS A 2 3.21 -23.77 0.92
N ARG A 3 2.91 -22.47 0.89
CA ARG A 3 2.70 -21.64 2.08
C ARG A 3 1.20 -21.55 2.30
N ASN A 4 0.71 -22.18 3.37
CA ASN A 4 -0.68 -22.05 3.78
C ASN A 4 -0.82 -20.70 4.49
N ILE A 5 -1.53 -19.76 3.88
CA ILE A 5 -1.82 -18.45 4.46
C ILE A 5 -3.27 -18.51 4.97
N LEU A 6 -3.44 -18.52 6.30
CA LEU A 6 -4.75 -18.40 6.92
C LEU A 6 -5.02 -16.90 7.17
N LEU A 7 -5.80 -16.29 6.28
CA LEU A 7 -6.31 -14.93 6.42
C LEU A 7 -7.69 -14.99 7.07
N ASP A 8 -7.72 -15.21 8.38
CA ASP A 8 -8.91 -14.95 9.19
C ASP A 8 -8.64 -13.73 10.10
N THR A 9 -9.12 -12.56 9.66
CA THR A 9 -9.02 -11.33 10.45
C THR A 9 -9.86 -11.37 11.72
N GLY A 10 -10.85 -12.26 11.81
CA GLY A 10 -11.69 -12.42 12.99
C GLY A 10 -10.87 -12.89 14.19
N VAL A 11 -10.06 -13.94 14.03
CA VAL A 11 -9.20 -14.48 15.10
C VAL A 11 -8.14 -13.45 15.53
N LEU A 12 -7.53 -12.74 14.57
CA LEU A 12 -6.52 -11.71 14.85
C LEU A 12 -7.08 -10.54 15.67
N VAL A 13 -8.26 -10.03 15.30
CA VAL A 13 -8.92 -8.94 16.02
C VAL A 13 -9.34 -9.38 17.43
N THR A 14 -9.74 -10.65 17.60
CA THR A 14 -10.17 -11.18 18.90
C THR A 14 -8.98 -11.37 19.85
N PHE A 15 -7.84 -11.82 19.32
CA PHE A 15 -6.57 -11.95 20.05
C PHE A 15 -5.98 -10.58 20.46
N ILE A 16 -5.90 -9.62 19.53
CA ILE A 16 -5.37 -8.26 19.81
C ILE A 16 -6.20 -7.56 20.88
N ASN A 17 -7.54 -7.72 20.85
CA ASN A 17 -8.42 -7.10 21.83
C ASN A 17 -8.41 -7.81 23.21
N LYS A 18 -7.61 -8.87 23.39
CA LYS A 18 -7.55 -9.70 24.62
C LYS A 18 -8.92 -10.17 25.12
N ARG A 19 -9.91 -10.26 24.23
CA ARG A 19 -11.29 -10.68 24.57
C ARG A 19 -11.52 -12.18 24.42
N GLU A 20 -10.53 -12.93 23.94
CA GLU A 20 -10.64 -14.37 23.78
C GLU A 20 -10.25 -15.10 25.08
N LYS A 21 -11.25 -15.60 25.81
CA LYS A 21 -11.06 -16.40 27.04
C LYS A 21 -11.26 -17.91 26.84
N LEU A 22 -11.66 -18.36 25.66
CA LEU A 22 -12.28 -19.68 25.48
C LEU A 22 -11.38 -20.75 24.85
N HIS A 23 -10.34 -20.40 24.10
CA HIS A 23 -9.57 -21.41 23.35
C HIS A 23 -8.06 -21.36 23.63
N LEU A 24 -7.63 -22.08 24.67
CA LEU A 24 -6.22 -22.37 24.97
C LEU A 24 -5.49 -22.98 23.75
N TRP A 25 -6.20 -23.80 22.97
CA TRP A 25 -5.69 -24.39 21.72
C TRP A 25 -5.23 -23.33 20.72
N THR A 26 -5.96 -22.22 20.57
CA THR A 26 -5.59 -21.13 19.63
C THR A 26 -4.24 -20.54 20.01
N ASN A 27 -4.03 -20.20 21.29
CA ASN A 27 -2.77 -19.68 21.81
C ASN A 27 -1.59 -20.65 21.56
N GLU A 28 -1.79 -21.95 21.77
CA GLU A 28 -0.77 -22.97 21.52
C GLU A 28 -0.43 -23.14 20.03
N GLN A 29 -1.39 -22.94 19.13
CA GLN A 29 -1.12 -22.92 17.68
C GLN A 29 -0.35 -21.65 17.28
N TRP A 30 -0.74 -20.47 17.79
CA TRP A 30 -0.08 -19.21 17.46
C TRP A 30 1.36 -19.13 17.97
N LYS A 31 1.69 -19.75 19.11
CA LYS A 31 3.09 -19.87 19.59
C LYS A 31 4.01 -20.61 18.61
N LYS A 32 3.45 -21.48 17.77
CA LYS A 32 4.20 -22.30 16.79
C LYS A 32 4.31 -21.63 15.42
N ILE A 33 3.57 -20.55 15.20
CA ILE A 33 3.67 -19.78 13.97
C ILE A 33 4.87 -18.86 14.12
N GLU A 34 5.97 -19.20 13.46
CA GLU A 34 7.05 -18.24 13.26
C GLU A 34 6.51 -17.04 12.46
N PRO A 35 6.86 -15.81 12.83
CA PRO A 35 6.47 -14.62 12.08
C PRO A 35 6.69 -14.82 10.57
N PRO A 36 5.73 -14.33 9.77
CA PRO A 36 5.72 -12.90 9.60
C PRO A 36 4.42 -12.34 10.18
N LEU A 37 4.53 -11.64 11.31
CA LEU A 37 3.57 -10.58 11.61
C LEU A 37 3.74 -9.53 10.52
N TYR A 38 2.95 -9.64 9.43
CA TYR A 38 2.80 -8.66 8.36
C TYR A 38 4.04 -7.79 8.09
N SER A 39 5.11 -8.36 7.54
CA SER A 39 6.20 -7.54 7.00
C SER A 39 5.68 -6.81 5.77
N GLN A 40 5.33 -5.54 5.95
CA GLN A 40 5.00 -4.66 4.82
C GLN A 40 6.23 -4.60 3.91
N PRO A 41 6.09 -4.81 2.58
CA PRO A 41 7.22 -4.71 1.68
C PRO A 41 7.87 -3.33 1.79
N GLU A 42 9.20 -3.32 1.92
CA GLU A 42 9.98 -2.10 2.07
C GLU A 42 9.66 -1.14 0.92
N PHE A 43 9.55 -1.66 -0.30
CA PHE A 43 9.15 -0.93 -1.50
C PHE A 43 7.91 -1.55 -2.15
N LEU A 44 7.02 -0.70 -2.66
CA LEU A 44 5.85 -1.07 -3.45
C LEU A 44 5.72 -0.13 -4.63
N PRO A 45 5.13 -0.56 -5.76
CA PRO A 45 4.72 0.36 -6.81
C PRO A 45 3.87 1.48 -6.21
N ALA A 46 4.04 2.72 -6.68
CA ALA A 46 3.34 3.87 -6.16
C ALA A 46 1.82 3.65 -6.14
N ILE A 47 1.26 3.05 -7.19
CA ILE A 47 -0.17 2.72 -7.27
C ILE A 47 -0.65 1.74 -6.18
N GLU A 48 0.23 0.88 -5.67
CA GLU A 48 -0.06 -0.06 -4.58
C GLU A 48 0.19 0.56 -3.20
N ARG A 49 1.06 1.57 -3.09
CA ARG A 49 1.34 2.25 -1.81
C ARG A 49 0.19 3.18 -1.39
N TYR A 50 -0.49 3.83 -2.34
CA TYR A 50 -1.57 4.75 -2.01
C TYR A 50 -2.93 4.06 -1.86
N ASN A 51 -3.67 4.53 -0.87
CA ASN A 51 -5.03 4.08 -0.57
C ASN A 51 -6.06 5.13 -0.98
N GLY A 52 -7.29 4.68 -1.22
CA GLY A 52 -8.41 5.54 -1.61
C GLY A 52 -9.27 4.93 -2.70
N VAL A 53 -10.49 5.45 -2.86
CA VAL A 53 -11.46 4.94 -3.83
C VAL A 53 -10.92 5.05 -5.26
N ALA A 54 -10.30 6.20 -5.61
CA ALA A 54 -9.71 6.42 -6.93
C ALA A 54 -8.63 5.38 -7.26
N PHE A 55 -7.66 5.18 -6.36
CA PHE A 55 -6.60 4.18 -6.55
C PHE A 55 -7.14 2.76 -6.66
N ARG A 56 -8.18 2.41 -5.88
CA ARG A 56 -8.83 1.10 -5.98
C ARG A 56 -9.48 0.87 -7.34
N VAL A 57 -10.16 1.89 -7.89
CA VAL A 57 -10.77 1.82 -9.22
C VAL A 57 -9.70 1.65 -10.29
N VAL A 58 -8.62 2.45 -10.23
CA VAL A 58 -7.52 2.35 -11.18
C VAL A 58 -6.86 0.96 -11.12
N ARG A 59 -6.53 0.44 -9.93
CA ARG A 59 -5.95 -0.90 -9.80
C ARG A 59 -6.86 -1.98 -10.35
N LYS A 60 -8.18 -1.90 -10.11
CA LYS A 60 -9.13 -2.85 -10.68
C LYS A 60 -9.12 -2.79 -12.21
N PHE A 61 -9.15 -1.58 -12.79
CA PHE A 61 -9.08 -1.40 -14.23
C PHE A 61 -7.79 -1.98 -14.84
N LEU A 62 -6.63 -1.73 -14.21
CA LEU A 62 -5.33 -2.25 -14.65
C LEU A 62 -5.22 -3.78 -14.58
N GLN A 63 -5.99 -4.45 -13.71
CA GLN A 63 -6.00 -5.91 -13.61
C GLN A 63 -6.82 -6.56 -14.73
N GLU A 64 -7.81 -5.86 -15.27
CA GLU A 64 -8.80 -6.40 -16.21
C GLU A 64 -8.44 -6.11 -17.67
N GLN A 65 -7.53 -5.16 -17.95
CA GLN A 65 -7.24 -4.67 -19.31
C GLN A 65 -5.73 -4.53 -19.58
N THR A 66 -5.33 -4.75 -20.82
CA THR A 66 -4.01 -4.31 -21.30
C THR A 66 -3.99 -2.79 -21.42
N THR A 67 -2.95 -2.15 -20.86
CA THR A 67 -2.90 -0.69 -20.69
C THR A 67 -1.64 -0.07 -21.27
N ASP A 68 -1.06 -0.69 -22.30
CA ASP A 68 0.18 -0.24 -22.97
C ASP A 68 0.05 1.17 -23.60
N TYR A 69 -1.17 1.68 -23.74
CA TYR A 69 -1.48 3.03 -24.25
C TYR A 69 -1.68 4.08 -23.15
N LEU A 70 -1.59 3.70 -21.87
CA LEU A 70 -1.96 4.56 -20.75
C LEU A 70 -0.79 4.80 -19.81
N ASP A 71 -0.26 6.01 -19.83
CA ASP A 71 0.69 6.46 -18.83
C ASP A 71 -0.02 7.02 -17.60
N ILE A 72 0.22 6.38 -16.44
CA ILE A 72 -0.39 6.79 -15.18
C ILE A 72 0.67 7.42 -14.29
N PHE A 73 0.43 8.66 -13.89
CA PHE A 73 1.26 9.40 -12.95
C PHE A 73 0.50 9.72 -11.66
N ILE A 74 1.23 9.76 -10.55
CA ILE A 74 0.72 10.03 -9.21
C ILE A 74 1.45 11.25 -8.65
N LEU A 75 0.68 12.22 -8.14
CA LEU A 75 1.22 13.37 -7.43
C LEU A 75 1.46 13.02 -5.95
N SER A 76 2.72 12.97 -5.56
CA SER A 76 3.21 12.66 -4.21
C SER A 76 3.73 13.92 -3.51
N ALA A 77 3.38 14.09 -2.23
CA ALA A 77 3.97 15.16 -1.40
C ALA A 77 5.48 14.95 -1.16
N LYS A 78 5.94 13.70 -1.11
CA LYS A 78 7.36 13.38 -0.88
C LYS A 78 8.15 13.36 -2.17
N PHE A 79 7.59 12.76 -3.22
CA PHE A 79 8.32 12.44 -4.45
C PHE A 79 7.96 13.32 -5.66
N GLY A 80 7.02 14.26 -5.54
CA GLY A 80 6.53 15.05 -6.67
C GLY A 80 5.68 14.19 -7.62
N LEU A 81 5.74 14.45 -8.92
CA LEU A 81 5.04 13.66 -9.93
C LEU A 81 5.83 12.40 -10.26
N ILE A 82 5.28 11.21 -10.04
CA ILE A 82 5.96 9.92 -10.26
C ILE A 82 5.10 8.96 -11.08
N PRO A 83 5.67 8.10 -11.94
CA PRO A 83 4.88 7.08 -12.63
C PRO A 83 4.34 6.04 -11.64
N ALA A 84 3.18 5.47 -11.95
CA ALA A 84 2.43 4.54 -11.09
C ALA A 84 3.22 3.28 -10.71
N TYR A 85 4.12 2.83 -11.58
CA TYR A 85 4.96 1.66 -11.37
C TYR A 85 6.22 1.94 -10.52
N GLN A 86 6.54 3.20 -10.24
CA GLN A 86 7.75 3.54 -9.48
C GLN A 86 7.69 2.91 -8.08
N LEU A 87 8.71 2.12 -7.73
CA LEU A 87 8.86 1.53 -6.41
C LEU A 87 9.19 2.62 -5.37
N ILE A 88 8.35 2.77 -4.35
CA ILE A 88 8.51 3.76 -3.29
C ILE A 88 8.47 3.14 -1.89
N PRO A 89 9.25 3.67 -0.93
CA PRO A 89 9.24 3.18 0.44
C PRO A 89 7.95 3.56 1.15
N ASN A 90 7.69 2.96 2.31
CA ASN A 90 6.60 3.42 3.17
C ASN A 90 6.95 4.81 3.74
N TYR A 91 5.99 5.72 3.74
CA TYR A 91 6.16 7.06 4.28
C TYR A 91 4.79 7.65 4.67
N ASP A 92 4.79 8.60 5.60
CA ASP A 92 3.60 9.38 5.94
C ASP A 92 3.94 10.87 5.83
N GLN A 93 3.60 11.45 4.68
CA GLN A 93 3.72 12.88 4.42
C GLN A 93 2.53 13.31 3.58
N LYS A 94 1.65 14.12 4.17
CA LYS A 94 0.47 14.66 3.51
C LYS A 94 0.85 15.89 2.67
N MET A 95 0.10 16.11 1.59
CA MET A 95 0.22 17.34 0.81
C MET A 95 -0.43 18.48 1.60
N ASP A 96 0.28 19.59 1.77
CA ASP A 96 -0.24 20.84 2.32
C ASP A 96 -0.03 22.01 1.34
N ARG A 97 -0.53 23.20 1.71
CA ARG A 97 -0.48 24.38 0.85
C ARG A 97 0.94 24.85 0.58
N VAL A 98 1.83 24.79 1.57
CA VAL A 98 3.22 25.22 1.41
C VAL A 98 3.95 24.22 0.52
N ARG A 99 3.82 22.93 0.82
CA ARG A 99 4.46 21.85 0.08
C ARG A 99 4.00 21.79 -1.38
N SER A 100 2.71 22.02 -1.65
CA SER A 100 2.21 22.10 -3.02
C SER A 100 2.79 23.28 -3.79
N GLN A 101 3.00 24.43 -3.15
CA GLN A 101 3.65 25.59 -3.79
C GLN A 101 5.13 25.29 -4.09
N GLU A 102 5.84 24.65 -3.16
CA GLU A 102 7.23 24.20 -3.37
C GLU A 102 7.37 23.21 -4.53
N LEU A 103 6.42 22.26 -4.65
CA LEU A 103 6.47 21.21 -5.67
C LEU A 103 6.01 21.69 -7.05
N LYS A 104 5.15 22.71 -7.12
CA LYS A 104 4.58 23.21 -8.37
C LYS A 104 5.59 23.41 -9.50
N PRO A 105 6.74 24.12 -9.32
CA PRO A 105 7.70 24.30 -10.40
C PRO A 105 8.29 22.97 -10.90
N LEU A 106 8.66 22.06 -9.99
CA LEU A 106 9.23 20.76 -10.33
C LEU A 106 8.22 19.86 -11.06
N VAL A 107 6.97 19.87 -10.60
CA VAL A 107 5.88 19.12 -11.23
C VAL A 107 5.59 19.65 -12.63
N ASN A 108 5.56 20.98 -12.82
CA ASN A 108 5.31 21.58 -14.12
C ASN A 108 6.41 21.24 -15.15
N VAL A 109 7.68 21.31 -14.74
CA VAL A 109 8.80 20.93 -15.62
C VAL A 109 8.64 19.47 -16.05
N LYS A 110 8.48 18.56 -15.08
CA LYS A 110 8.34 17.14 -15.39
C LYS A 110 7.10 16.84 -16.23
N PHE A 111 5.99 17.52 -15.99
CA PHE A 111 4.76 17.33 -16.75
C PHE A 111 4.90 17.77 -18.22
N ASN A 112 5.69 18.82 -18.49
CA ASN A 112 5.95 19.26 -19.86
C ASN A 112 6.94 18.36 -20.62
N GLU A 113 7.65 17.47 -19.93
CA GLU A 113 8.57 16.49 -20.52
C GLU A 113 7.87 15.17 -20.90
N LEU A 114 6.59 15.00 -20.49
CA LEU A 114 5.75 13.85 -20.84
C LEU A 114 5.10 14.03 -22.21
#